data_AF-A0A3P1SA44-F1
#
_entry.id   AF-A0A3P1SA44-F1
#
_cell.length_a   1.000
_cell.length_b   1.000
_cell.length_c   1.000
_cell.angle_alpha   90.00
_cell.angle_beta   90.00
_cell.angle_gamma   90.00
#
_symmetry.space_group_name_H-M   'P 1'
#
loop_
_entity.id
_entity.type
_entity.pdbx_description
1 polymer ?
#
loop_
_entity_poly.entity_id
_entity_poly.type
_entity_poly.pdbx_seq_one_letter_code
_entity_poly.pdbx_strand_id
1 'polypeptide(L)'
;MTEINETLLRSIIAEVMKEMSANTNETVAETSEKPVTKPVSNEKAVIRTVGVAKPSQSTDEVVIAVGPAFGEQQVKTMVDIPHTEVLRQLVAGIEEEGLKARIVKVYRSSDVAFVAVEGDHLSGSGISIGVQSKGTTVIHQRDLPPLSNLELFPQAPLLTPETYRLIGKNAAKYAKGETPNPVPTLNDQMARPKYQAYSALLHIKETKLVKRGKPADECQVI
;
A
#
# COMPACT_ATOMS: atom_id res chain seq x y z
N MET A 1 0.71 -21.16 4.30
CA MET A 1 1.92 -20.38 4.00
C MET A 1 2.43 -20.84 2.66
N THR A 2 2.54 -19.95 1.66
CA THR A 2 3.21 -20.29 0.40
C THR A 2 4.68 -20.64 0.67
N GLU A 3 5.09 -21.82 0.23
CA GLU A 3 6.48 -22.26 0.27
C GLU A 3 7.24 -21.60 -0.89
N ILE A 4 8.23 -20.76 -0.57
CA ILE A 4 9.04 -20.06 -1.57
C ILE A 4 10.11 -21.03 -2.06
N ASN A 5 9.91 -21.55 -3.27
CA ASN A 5 10.83 -22.45 -3.94
C ASN A 5 11.30 -21.87 -5.29
N GLU A 6 12.27 -22.54 -5.90
CA GLU A 6 12.87 -22.12 -7.17
C GLU A 6 11.83 -22.01 -8.29
N THR A 7 10.86 -22.92 -8.34
CA THR A 7 9.80 -22.94 -9.34
C THR A 7 8.93 -21.69 -9.27
N LEU A 8 8.52 -21.28 -8.07
CA LEU A 8 7.75 -20.05 -7.85
C LEU A 8 8.57 -18.81 -8.23
N LEU A 9 9.84 -18.75 -7.84
CA LEU A 9 10.69 -17.62 -8.20
C LEU A 9 10.89 -17.52 -9.72
N ARG A 10 11.14 -18.65 -10.40
CA ARG A 10 11.28 -18.69 -11.86
C ARG A 10 10.00 -18.26 -12.58
N SER A 11 8.81 -18.63 -12.09
CA SER A 11 7.56 -18.22 -12.72
C SER A 11 7.33 -16.71 -12.59
N ILE A 12 7.62 -16.13 -11.42
CA ILE A 12 7.52 -14.69 -11.20
C ILE A 12 8.56 -13.93 -12.04
N ILE A 13 9.80 -14.43 -12.12
CA ILE A 13 10.84 -13.84 -12.97
C ILE A 13 10.40 -13.86 -14.44
N ALA A 14 9.87 -14.98 -14.93
CA ALA A 14 9.40 -15.10 -16.31
C ALA A 14 8.26 -14.11 -16.61
N GLU A 15 7.34 -13.92 -15.68
CA GLU A 15 6.26 -12.93 -15.79
C GLU A 15 6.81 -11.50 -15.81
N VAL A 16 7.72 -11.17 -14.88
CA VAL A 16 8.37 -9.84 -14.83
C VAL A 16 9.14 -9.55 -16.12
N MET A 17 9.88 -10.53 -16.66
CA MET A 17 10.64 -10.40 -17.90
C MET A 17 9.72 -10.27 -19.12
N LYS A 18 8.64 -11.06 -19.20
CA LYS A 18 7.65 -10.95 -20.27
C LYS A 18 7.04 -9.55 -20.34
N GLU A 19 6.67 -9.00 -19.19
CA GLU A 19 6.17 -7.63 -19.08
C GLU A 19 7.25 -6.58 -19.42
N MET A 20 8.53 -6.82 -19.09
CA MET A 20 9.61 -5.90 -19.44
C MET A 20 9.85 -5.84 -20.96
N SER A 21 9.86 -6.99 -21.63
CA SER A 21 10.04 -7.06 -23.09
C SER A 21 8.85 -6.50 -23.87
N ALA A 22 7.65 -6.54 -23.30
CA ALA A 22 6.46 -5.94 -23.91
C ALA A 22 6.51 -4.40 -23.92
N ASN A 23 7.12 -3.78 -22.91
CA ASN A 23 7.20 -2.31 -22.79
C ASN A 23 8.35 -1.67 -23.60
N THR A 24 9.29 -2.45 -24.14
CA THR A 24 10.38 -1.92 -24.98
C THR A 24 9.96 -1.57 -26.42
N ASN A 25 8.73 -1.88 -26.84
CA ASN A 25 8.25 -1.64 -28.21
C ASN A 25 7.32 -0.43 -28.38
N GLU A 26 7.08 0.37 -27.34
CA GLU A 26 6.35 1.64 -27.49
C GLU A 26 7.34 2.81 -27.64
N THR A 27 7.82 3.00 -28.86
CA THR A 27 8.46 4.26 -29.29
C THR A 27 7.46 5.42 -29.24
N VAL A 28 7.93 6.51 -28.65
CA VAL A 28 7.29 7.83 -28.57
C VAL A 28 6.82 8.30 -29.93
N ALA A 29 5.50 8.40 -30.11
CA ALA A 29 4.88 9.21 -31.14
C ALA A 29 3.71 9.98 -30.51
N GLU A 30 3.86 11.31 -30.46
CA GLU A 30 2.76 12.22 -30.15
C GLU A 30 1.67 12.10 -31.21
N THR A 31 0.42 11.83 -30.80
CA THR A 31 -0.77 12.47 -31.39
C THR A 31 -2.06 12.17 -30.62
N SER A 32 -2.75 13.25 -30.23
CA SER A 32 -4.20 13.45 -30.16
C SER A 32 -5.10 12.60 -29.23
N GLU A 33 -5.74 13.32 -28.30
CA GLU A 33 -6.88 12.89 -27.48
C GLU A 33 -8.09 12.43 -28.32
N LYS A 34 -8.62 11.25 -27.99
CA LYS A 34 -10.06 10.87 -27.92
C LYS A 34 -10.20 9.37 -27.60
N PRO A 35 -11.37 8.91 -27.11
CA PRO A 35 -11.93 9.08 -25.77
C PRO A 35 -11.83 7.78 -24.94
N VAL A 36 -11.99 7.94 -23.62
CA VAL A 36 -11.98 6.94 -22.55
C VAL A 36 -12.62 5.60 -22.95
N THR A 37 -11.78 4.58 -23.13
CA THR A 37 -12.20 3.18 -23.14
C THR A 37 -12.60 2.76 -21.72
N LYS A 38 -13.78 2.15 -21.60
CA LYS A 38 -14.33 1.53 -20.37
C LYS A 38 -13.25 0.72 -19.63
N PRO A 39 -13.19 0.76 -18.29
CA PRO A 39 -12.21 -0.04 -17.55
C PRO A 39 -12.51 -1.51 -17.77
N VAL A 40 -11.48 -2.26 -18.16
CA VAL A 40 -11.49 -3.72 -18.12
C VAL A 40 -11.76 -4.11 -16.67
N SER A 41 -12.94 -4.68 -16.40
CA SER A 41 -13.30 -5.14 -15.06
C SER A 41 -12.36 -6.28 -14.66
N ASN A 42 -11.39 -5.98 -13.82
CA ASN A 42 -10.58 -7.00 -13.19
C ASN A 42 -11.46 -7.68 -12.12
N GLU A 43 -11.97 -8.88 -12.40
CA GLU A 43 -12.86 -9.64 -11.50
C GLU A 43 -12.26 -9.90 -10.11
N LYS A 44 -10.94 -9.67 -9.93
CA LYS A 44 -10.22 -9.84 -8.67
C LYS A 44 -9.90 -8.53 -7.96
N ALA A 45 -10.35 -7.39 -8.47
CA ALA A 45 -10.11 -6.10 -7.83
C ALA A 45 -10.76 -6.06 -6.44
N VAL A 46 -10.04 -5.48 -5.48
CA VAL A 46 -10.41 -5.31 -4.07
C VAL A 46 -10.86 -3.88 -3.79
N ILE A 47 -10.41 -2.94 -4.62
CA ILE A 47 -10.73 -1.52 -4.48
C ILE A 47 -11.21 -0.96 -5.81
N ARG A 48 -12.09 0.04 -5.73
CA ARG A 48 -12.54 0.86 -6.86
C ARG A 48 -12.22 2.33 -6.58
N THR A 49 -11.57 2.99 -7.54
CA THR A 49 -11.32 4.44 -7.49
C THR A 49 -12.64 5.21 -7.64
N VAL A 50 -12.88 6.19 -6.76
CA VAL A 50 -14.07 7.06 -6.79
C VAL A 50 -13.78 8.48 -7.28
N GLY A 51 -12.51 8.84 -7.44
CA GLY A 51 -12.06 10.13 -7.97
C GLY A 51 -10.70 10.52 -7.42
N VAL A 52 -10.20 11.69 -7.82
CA VAL A 52 -8.94 12.23 -7.28
C VAL A 52 -9.12 12.57 -5.80
N ALA A 53 -8.24 12.06 -4.94
CA ALA A 53 -8.25 12.34 -3.52
C ALA A 53 -7.93 13.82 -3.27
N LYS A 54 -8.69 14.45 -2.35
CA LYS A 54 -8.45 15.83 -1.93
C LYS A 54 -8.00 15.88 -0.47
N PRO A 55 -7.21 16.89 -0.07
CA PRO A 55 -6.94 17.15 1.34
C PRO A 55 -8.23 17.38 2.11
N SER A 56 -8.32 16.79 3.30
CA SER A 56 -9.43 16.94 4.23
C SER A 56 -9.10 17.94 5.34
N GLN A 57 -10.14 18.55 5.92
CA GLN A 57 -10.04 19.38 7.14
C GLN A 57 -10.62 18.65 8.37
N SER A 58 -11.14 17.43 8.19
CA SER A 58 -11.70 16.61 9.26
C SER A 58 -10.56 16.01 10.09
N THR A 59 -10.50 16.38 11.37
CA THR A 59 -9.46 15.88 12.29
C THR A 59 -9.78 14.47 12.82
N ASP A 60 -11.01 13.99 12.61
CA ASP A 60 -11.52 12.68 13.00
C ASP A 60 -11.32 11.60 11.92
N GLU A 61 -10.23 11.66 11.15
CA GLU A 61 -9.90 10.67 10.14
C GLU A 61 -8.45 10.18 10.20
N VAL A 62 -8.21 8.99 9.65
CA VAL A 62 -6.88 8.46 9.31
C VAL A 62 -6.90 8.01 7.86
N VAL A 63 -5.90 8.45 7.08
CA VAL A 63 -5.77 8.04 5.68
C VAL A 63 -4.94 6.77 5.57
N ILE A 64 -5.51 5.73 4.95
CA ILE A 64 -4.79 4.52 4.53
C ILE A 64 -4.35 4.72 3.07
N ALA A 65 -3.06 4.99 2.88
CA ALA A 65 -2.44 5.15 1.58
C ALA A 65 -1.85 3.82 1.09
N VAL A 66 -2.38 3.30 -0.01
CA VAL A 66 -1.91 2.02 -0.59
C VAL A 66 -1.09 2.23 -1.85
N GLY A 67 -0.15 1.31 -2.08
CA GLY A 67 0.71 1.32 -3.26
C GLY A 67 -0.03 1.12 -4.58
N PRO A 68 0.61 1.42 -5.73
CA PRO A 68 -0.06 1.49 -7.02
C PRO A 68 -0.60 0.14 -7.54
N ALA A 69 -0.03 -0.99 -7.11
CA ALA A 69 -0.54 -2.32 -7.46
C ALA A 69 -1.59 -2.88 -6.49
N PHE A 70 -1.76 -2.24 -5.33
CA PHE A 70 -2.52 -2.80 -4.23
C PHE A 70 -3.99 -2.94 -4.61
N GLY A 71 -4.53 -4.14 -4.44
CA GLY A 71 -5.95 -4.44 -4.61
C GLY A 71 -6.40 -4.49 -6.06
N GLU A 72 -5.46 -4.52 -7.03
CA GLU A 72 -5.78 -4.67 -8.45
C GLU A 72 -4.85 -5.70 -9.10
N GLN A 73 -3.59 -5.33 -9.35
CA GLN A 73 -2.61 -6.21 -9.98
C GLN A 73 -1.97 -7.17 -8.96
N GLN A 74 -1.86 -6.72 -7.71
CA GLN A 74 -1.53 -7.56 -6.57
C GLN A 74 -2.69 -7.51 -5.57
N VAL A 75 -3.20 -8.68 -5.19
CA VAL A 75 -4.42 -8.81 -4.37
C VAL A 75 -4.18 -9.50 -3.02
N LYS A 76 -2.92 -9.84 -2.73
CA LYS A 76 -2.48 -10.47 -1.48
C LYS A 76 -1.03 -10.07 -1.17
N THR A 77 -0.71 -10.09 0.11
CA THR A 77 0.65 -9.85 0.62
C THR A 77 1.59 -10.99 0.26
N MET A 78 2.88 -10.82 0.58
CA MET A 78 3.89 -11.84 0.32
C MET A 78 3.73 -13.14 1.14
N VAL A 79 2.87 -13.15 2.16
CA VAL A 79 2.52 -14.35 2.94
C VAL A 79 1.04 -14.72 2.80
N ASP A 80 0.45 -14.36 1.66
CA ASP A 80 -0.91 -14.73 1.22
C ASP A 80 -2.06 -14.15 2.03
N ILE A 81 -1.83 -13.12 2.86
CA ILE A 81 -2.94 -12.39 3.48
C ILE A 81 -3.63 -11.59 2.37
N PRO A 82 -4.94 -11.80 2.11
CA PRO A 82 -5.68 -11.04 1.11
C PRO A 82 -5.66 -9.55 1.43
N HIS A 83 -5.59 -8.70 0.40
CA HIS A 83 -5.63 -7.25 0.59
C HIS A 83 -6.97 -6.77 1.18
N THR A 84 -8.07 -7.48 0.90
CA THR A 84 -9.37 -7.27 1.55
C THR A 84 -9.25 -7.40 3.05
N GLU A 85 -8.53 -8.43 3.52
CA GLU A 85 -8.31 -8.69 4.94
C GLU A 85 -7.41 -7.64 5.59
N VAL A 86 -6.33 -7.24 4.89
CA VAL A 86 -5.45 -6.15 5.36
C VAL A 86 -6.25 -4.86 5.57
N LEU A 87 -7.01 -4.42 4.56
CA LEU A 87 -7.84 -3.22 4.65
C LEU A 87 -8.90 -3.34 5.74
N ARG A 88 -9.59 -4.49 5.83
CA ARG A 88 -10.61 -4.74 6.85
C ARG A 88 -10.06 -4.57 8.26
N GLN A 89 -8.86 -5.08 8.53
CA GLN A 89 -8.25 -4.98 9.86
C GLN A 89 -7.77 -3.57 10.19
N LEU A 90 -7.14 -2.88 9.23
CA LEU A 90 -6.72 -1.49 9.39
C LEU A 90 -7.93 -0.57 9.66
N VAL A 91 -8.97 -0.68 8.83
CA VAL A 91 -10.23 0.08 8.98
C VAL A 91 -10.85 -0.20 10.35
N ALA A 92 -11.02 -1.47 10.70
CA ALA A 92 -11.63 -1.83 11.98
C ALA A 92 -10.81 -1.35 13.18
N GLY A 93 -9.47 -1.37 13.10
CA GLY A 93 -8.61 -0.81 14.15
C GLY A 93 -8.80 0.70 14.34
N ILE A 94 -8.97 1.44 13.24
CA ILE A 94 -9.24 2.88 13.28
C ILE A 94 -10.64 3.17 13.85
N GLU A 95 -11.66 2.44 13.38
CA GLU A 95 -13.04 2.62 13.80
C GLU A 95 -13.27 2.23 15.27
N GLU A 96 -12.55 1.23 15.78
CA GLU A 96 -12.59 0.85 17.21
C GLU A 96 -12.12 1.98 18.14
N GLU A 97 -11.30 2.91 17.65
CA GLU A 97 -10.84 4.09 18.37
C GLU A 97 -11.70 5.33 18.09
N GLY A 98 -12.80 5.17 17.33
CA GLY A 98 -13.80 6.21 17.06
C GLY A 98 -13.49 7.15 15.90
N LEU A 99 -12.52 6.82 15.04
CA LEU A 99 -12.13 7.64 13.88
C LEU A 99 -12.62 7.04 12.56
N LYS A 100 -12.63 7.85 11.51
CA LYS A 100 -12.96 7.42 10.14
C LYS A 100 -11.71 6.95 9.40
N ALA A 101 -11.78 5.81 8.73
CA ALA A 101 -10.74 5.38 7.81
C ALA A 101 -11.07 5.85 6.39
N ARG A 102 -10.09 6.49 5.72
CA ARG A 102 -10.22 6.89 4.30
C ARG A 102 -9.12 6.26 3.48
N ILE A 103 -9.48 5.57 2.40
CA ILE A 103 -8.53 4.80 1.59
C ILE A 103 -8.16 5.60 0.35
N VAL A 104 -6.86 5.75 0.09
CA VAL A 104 -6.33 6.40 -1.12
C VAL A 104 -5.31 5.50 -1.79
N LYS A 105 -5.27 5.50 -3.12
CA LYS A 105 -4.29 4.80 -3.93
C LYS A 105 -3.26 5.78 -4.48
N VAL A 106 -2.00 5.54 -4.17
CA VAL A 106 -0.89 6.43 -4.52
C VAL A 106 -0.17 5.91 -5.75
N TYR A 107 0.06 6.79 -6.74
CA TYR A 107 0.72 6.42 -7.99
C TYR A 107 2.10 7.04 -8.18
N ARG A 108 2.42 8.14 -7.48
CA ARG A 108 3.67 8.88 -7.71
C ARG A 108 4.94 8.15 -7.27
N SER A 109 4.81 7.17 -6.38
CA SER A 109 5.91 6.34 -5.87
C SER A 109 5.37 4.96 -5.46
N SER A 110 6.23 3.95 -5.49
CA SER A 110 6.00 2.64 -4.88
C SER A 110 6.68 2.48 -3.53
N ASP A 111 7.52 3.44 -3.10
CA ASP A 111 8.17 3.44 -1.80
C ASP A 111 7.15 3.68 -0.67
N VAL A 112 7.12 2.79 0.33
CA VAL A 112 6.12 2.81 1.40
C VAL A 112 6.11 4.13 2.19
N ALA A 113 7.27 4.75 2.39
CA ALA A 113 7.39 5.99 3.14
C ALA A 113 6.80 7.15 2.32
N PHE A 114 7.14 7.24 1.03
CA PHE A 114 6.58 8.26 0.14
C PHE A 114 5.09 8.05 -0.16
N VAL A 115 4.60 6.80 -0.11
CA VAL A 115 3.16 6.48 -0.15
C VAL A 115 2.48 7.03 1.11
N ALA A 116 3.04 6.80 2.30
CA ALA A 116 2.50 7.34 3.55
C ALA A 116 2.50 8.88 3.57
N VAL A 117 3.58 9.50 3.07
CA VAL A 117 3.69 10.97 2.93
C VAL A 117 2.65 11.54 1.97
N GLU A 118 2.17 10.78 0.98
CA GLU A 118 1.00 11.26 0.21
C GLU A 118 -0.25 11.23 1.08
N GLY A 119 -0.42 10.17 1.87
CA GLY A 119 -1.54 10.02 2.77
C GLY A 119 -1.61 11.09 3.86
N ASP A 120 -0.48 11.47 4.47
CA ASP A 120 -0.48 12.42 5.60
C ASP A 120 -0.86 13.85 5.16
N HIS A 121 -0.47 14.26 3.96
CA HIS A 121 -0.84 15.54 3.37
C HIS A 121 -2.32 15.56 2.97
N LEU A 122 -2.89 14.41 2.65
CA LEU A 122 -4.31 14.28 2.39
C LEU A 122 -5.15 14.20 3.67
N SER A 123 -4.59 13.65 4.75
CA SER A 123 -5.29 13.36 6.01
C SER A 123 -5.58 14.62 6.82
N GLY A 124 -6.83 14.86 7.21
CA GLY A 124 -7.16 16.04 8.02
C GLY A 124 -6.58 15.99 9.45
N SER A 125 -6.33 14.80 10.02
CA SER A 125 -5.58 14.65 11.28
C SER A 125 -4.06 14.77 11.10
N GLY A 126 -3.57 14.73 9.86
CA GLY A 126 -2.15 14.65 9.56
C GLY A 126 -1.54 13.26 9.78
N ILE A 127 -2.31 12.24 10.17
CA ILE A 127 -1.83 10.86 10.33
C ILE A 127 -2.22 9.99 9.15
N SER A 128 -1.29 9.16 8.68
CA SER A 128 -1.53 8.19 7.62
C SER A 128 -0.88 6.83 7.89
N ILE A 129 -1.41 5.82 7.21
CA ILE A 129 -0.83 4.48 7.16
C ILE A 129 -0.45 4.20 5.71
N GLY A 130 0.84 4.04 5.43
CA GLY A 130 1.33 3.61 4.11
C GLY A 130 1.43 2.09 4.02
N VAL A 131 0.91 1.48 2.96
CA VAL A 131 0.93 0.01 2.76
C VAL A 131 1.34 -0.34 1.33
N GLN A 132 2.43 -1.09 1.17
CA GLN A 132 2.80 -1.70 -0.11
C GLN A 132 2.02 -3.00 -0.35
N SER A 133 1.86 -3.40 -1.61
CA SER A 133 1.19 -4.68 -1.97
C SER A 133 1.82 -5.89 -1.28
N LYS A 134 3.15 -5.94 -1.14
CA LYS A 134 3.81 -7.04 -0.44
C LYS A 134 3.53 -7.10 1.08
N GLY A 135 2.94 -6.04 1.66
CA GLY A 135 2.52 -5.97 3.06
C GLY A 135 3.34 -5.02 3.96
N THR A 136 4.48 -4.51 3.49
CA THR A 136 5.27 -3.56 4.30
C THR A 136 4.43 -2.32 4.61
N THR A 137 4.44 -1.93 5.88
CA THR A 137 3.52 -0.92 6.42
C THR A 137 4.28 0.10 7.26
N VAL A 138 3.80 1.34 7.30
CA VAL A 138 4.34 2.42 8.13
C VAL A 138 3.20 3.32 8.62
N ILE A 139 3.29 3.79 9.87
CA ILE A 139 2.46 4.89 10.38
C ILE A 139 3.30 6.16 10.26
N HIS A 140 2.79 7.16 9.54
CA HIS A 140 3.47 8.42 9.27
C HIS A 140 2.62 9.60 9.75
N GLN A 141 3.29 10.73 9.96
CA GLN A 141 2.71 11.97 10.43
C GLN A 141 3.26 13.12 9.60
N ARG A 142 2.36 14.01 9.17
CA ARG A 142 2.71 15.26 8.52
C ARG A 142 3.77 16.01 9.30
N ASP A 143 4.66 16.69 8.57
CA ASP A 143 5.79 17.46 9.10
C ASP A 143 6.98 16.62 9.61
N LEU A 144 6.86 15.29 9.70
CA LEU A 144 8.04 14.44 9.83
C LEU A 144 8.81 14.38 8.51
N PRO A 145 10.16 14.25 8.55
CA PRO A 145 10.93 13.96 7.36
C PRO A 145 10.39 12.73 6.62
N PRO A 146 10.41 12.69 5.27
CA PRO A 146 9.78 11.61 4.51
C PRO A 146 10.23 10.19 4.89
N LEU A 147 11.50 10.02 5.27
CA LEU A 147 12.08 8.74 5.68
C LEU A 147 12.10 8.50 7.20
N SER A 148 11.50 9.43 7.97
CA SER A 148 11.14 9.20 9.36
C SER A 148 9.72 8.62 9.43
N ASN A 149 9.27 8.23 10.61
CA ASN A 149 7.94 7.66 10.84
C ASN A 149 7.62 7.63 12.35
N LEU A 150 6.35 7.38 12.68
CA LEU A 150 5.93 7.07 14.06
C LEU A 150 6.19 5.60 14.38
N GLU A 151 5.73 4.71 13.51
CA GLU A 151 5.94 3.25 13.65
C GLU A 151 6.24 2.63 12.28
N LEU A 152 7.17 1.67 12.26
CA LEU A 152 7.59 0.99 11.03
C LEU A 152 7.44 -0.51 11.19
N PHE A 153 6.90 -1.15 10.16
CA PHE A 153 6.69 -2.59 10.08
C PHE A 153 7.53 -3.16 8.92
N PRO A 154 8.86 -3.29 9.12
CA PRO A 154 9.80 -3.52 8.01
C PRO A 154 9.78 -4.96 7.51
N GLN A 155 9.32 -5.91 8.32
CA GLN A 155 9.29 -7.33 8.00
C GLN A 155 7.85 -7.79 7.70
N ALA A 156 7.39 -7.46 6.49
CA ALA A 156 6.07 -7.85 5.99
C ALA A 156 5.69 -9.34 6.18
N PRO A 157 6.62 -10.32 6.07
CA PRO A 157 6.29 -11.73 6.31
C PRO A 157 5.82 -12.05 7.73
N LEU A 158 6.09 -11.18 8.70
CA LEU A 158 5.72 -11.39 10.10
C LEU A 158 4.39 -10.74 10.47
N LEU A 159 3.82 -9.90 9.60
CA LEU A 159 2.59 -9.19 9.89
C LEU A 159 1.40 -10.13 9.77
N THR A 160 0.56 -10.13 10.79
CA THR A 160 -0.69 -10.91 10.84
C THR A 160 -1.91 -9.98 10.73
N PRO A 161 -3.11 -10.51 10.46
CA PRO A 161 -4.34 -9.72 10.55
C PRO A 161 -4.50 -8.95 11.87
N GLU A 162 -4.08 -9.56 12.98
CA GLU A 162 -4.10 -8.94 14.30
C GLU A 162 -3.09 -7.79 14.39
N THR A 163 -1.90 -7.93 13.80
CA THR A 163 -0.93 -6.83 13.71
C THR A 163 -1.52 -5.66 12.93
N TYR A 164 -2.14 -5.90 11.76
CA TYR A 164 -2.81 -4.83 11.00
C TYR A 164 -3.91 -4.13 11.79
N ARG A 165 -4.67 -4.85 12.62
CA ARG A 165 -5.67 -4.23 13.50
C ARG A 165 -5.03 -3.31 14.53
N LEU A 166 -3.94 -3.75 15.16
CA LEU A 166 -3.18 -2.93 16.12
C LEU A 166 -2.58 -1.68 15.47
N ILE A 167 -2.09 -1.80 14.23
CA ILE A 167 -1.60 -0.66 13.44
C ILE A 167 -2.72 0.38 13.26
N GLY A 168 -3.92 -0.07 12.89
CA GLY A 168 -5.09 0.81 12.77
C GLY A 168 -5.43 1.54 14.08
N LYS A 169 -5.41 0.82 15.21
CA LYS A 169 -5.64 1.42 16.55
C LYS A 169 -4.62 2.48 16.89
N ASN A 170 -3.33 2.17 16.75
CA ASN A 170 -2.28 3.11 17.10
C ASN A 170 -2.31 4.35 16.21
N ALA A 171 -2.55 4.19 14.90
CA ALA A 171 -2.72 5.32 14.00
C ALA A 171 -3.88 6.25 14.45
N ALA A 172 -5.02 5.68 14.85
CA ALA A 172 -6.13 6.47 15.37
C ALA A 172 -5.82 7.14 16.71
N LYS A 173 -5.05 6.50 17.59
CA LYS A 173 -4.55 7.12 18.84
C LYS A 173 -3.62 8.29 18.57
N TYR A 174 -2.69 8.15 17.63
CA TYR A 174 -1.85 9.26 17.19
C TYR A 174 -2.69 10.40 16.60
N ALA A 175 -3.73 10.10 15.82
CA ALA A 175 -4.62 11.12 15.26
C ALA A 175 -5.43 11.88 16.32
N LYS A 176 -5.69 11.25 17.48
CA LYS A 176 -6.26 11.90 18.67
C LYS A 176 -5.22 12.70 19.48
N GLY A 177 -3.95 12.70 19.10
CA GLY A 177 -2.85 13.31 19.85
C GLY A 177 -2.41 12.51 21.09
N GLU A 178 -2.78 11.23 21.16
CA GLU A 178 -2.37 10.35 22.25
C GLU A 178 -0.94 9.79 22.03
N THR A 179 -0.36 9.20 23.07
CA THR A 179 0.94 8.52 23.01
C THR A 179 0.76 7.02 23.30
N PRO A 180 0.28 6.23 22.33
CA PRO A 180 0.07 4.81 22.53
C PRO A 180 1.39 4.07 22.76
N ASN A 181 1.32 2.92 23.43
CA ASN A 181 2.41 1.94 23.39
C ASN A 181 2.56 1.46 21.93
N PRO A 182 3.75 1.55 21.32
CA PRO A 182 3.97 1.07 19.96
C PRO A 182 3.60 -0.41 19.82
N VAL A 183 3.16 -0.78 18.62
CA VAL A 183 2.87 -2.18 18.29
C VAL A 183 4.14 -3.00 18.53
N PRO A 184 4.09 -4.14 19.24
CA PRO A 184 5.26 -4.94 19.54
C PRO A 184 6.09 -5.27 18.29
N THR A 185 7.37 -4.92 18.32
CA THR A 185 8.26 -5.14 17.18
C THR A 185 8.46 -6.63 16.92
N LEU A 186 8.21 -7.05 15.69
CA LEU A 186 8.50 -8.40 15.22
C LEU A 186 9.81 -8.39 14.44
N ASN A 187 10.72 -9.30 14.81
CA ASN A 187 12.01 -9.46 14.14
C ASN A 187 12.38 -10.93 14.04
N ASP A 188 12.58 -11.40 12.82
CA ASP A 188 13.12 -12.72 12.50
C ASP A 188 14.38 -12.54 11.65
N GLN A 189 15.52 -12.96 12.18
CA GLN A 189 16.82 -12.95 11.50
C GLN A 189 16.82 -13.75 10.18
N MET A 190 15.93 -14.73 10.03
CA MET A 190 15.76 -15.53 8.82
C MET A 190 14.78 -14.91 7.82
N ALA A 191 14.09 -13.82 8.18
CA ALA A 191 13.17 -13.16 7.27
C ALA A 191 13.86 -12.69 5.99
N ARG A 192 15.02 -12.03 6.14
CA ARG A 192 15.78 -11.55 4.97
C ARG A 192 16.29 -12.69 4.08
N PRO A 193 17.01 -13.72 4.59
CA PRO A 193 17.42 -14.86 3.78
C PRO A 193 16.27 -15.55 3.01
N LYS A 194 15.11 -15.72 3.64
CA LYS A 194 13.97 -16.42 3.03
C LYS A 194 13.20 -15.55 2.02
N TYR A 195 13.01 -14.27 2.33
CA TYR A 195 11.99 -13.46 1.69
C TYR A 195 12.52 -12.28 0.87
N GLN A 196 13.80 -11.90 1.00
CA GLN A 196 14.29 -10.67 0.35
C GLN A 196 14.21 -10.71 -1.17
N ALA A 197 14.61 -11.82 -1.79
CA ALA A 197 14.53 -11.97 -3.26
C ALA A 197 13.07 -11.91 -3.74
N TYR A 198 12.16 -12.59 -3.04
CA TYR A 198 10.74 -12.56 -3.37
C TYR A 198 10.12 -11.16 -3.17
N SER A 199 10.46 -10.49 -2.07
CA SER A 199 10.09 -9.10 -1.78
C SER A 199 10.51 -8.15 -2.90
N ALA A 200 11.73 -8.30 -3.42
CA ALA A 200 12.23 -7.50 -4.54
C ALA A 200 11.40 -7.71 -5.81
N LEU A 201 11.05 -8.95 -6.15
CA LEU A 201 10.22 -9.25 -7.33
C LEU A 201 8.81 -8.64 -7.22
N LEU A 202 8.17 -8.74 -6.05
CA LEU A 202 6.87 -8.12 -5.80
C LEU A 202 6.93 -6.60 -5.87
N HIS A 203 8.00 -6.01 -5.34
CA HIS A 203 8.22 -4.56 -5.42
C HIS A 203 8.49 -4.10 -6.86
N ILE A 204 9.23 -4.86 -7.66
CA ILE A 204 9.43 -4.57 -9.10
C ILE A 204 8.08 -4.53 -9.82
N LYS A 205 7.21 -5.52 -9.60
CA LYS A 205 5.86 -5.55 -10.18
C LYS A 205 5.04 -4.32 -9.79
N GLU A 206 5.08 -3.93 -8.51
CA GLU A 206 4.38 -2.72 -8.04
C GLU A 206 4.95 -1.44 -8.66
N THR A 207 6.28 -1.34 -8.75
CA THR A 207 6.98 -0.16 -9.27
C THR A 207 6.67 0.13 -10.74
N LYS A 208 6.36 -0.90 -11.54
CA LYS A 208 5.94 -0.72 -12.95
C LYS A 208 4.65 0.09 -13.10
N LEU A 209 3.84 0.20 -12.05
CA LEU A 209 2.59 0.94 -12.07
C LEU A 209 2.72 2.37 -11.53
N VAL A 210 3.94 2.80 -11.18
CA VAL A 210 4.23 4.18 -10.79
C VAL A 210 3.97 5.12 -11.96
N LYS A 211 3.17 6.15 -11.73
CA LYS A 211 2.84 7.21 -12.70
C LYS A 211 3.27 8.55 -12.14
N ARG A 212 4.41 9.06 -12.62
CA ARG A 212 4.94 10.36 -12.20
C ARG A 212 3.92 11.47 -12.47
N GLY A 213 3.71 12.36 -11.50
CA GLY A 213 2.77 13.47 -11.60
C GLY A 213 1.29 13.10 -11.48
N LYS A 214 0.92 11.82 -11.44
CA LYS A 214 -0.46 11.42 -11.20
C LYS A 214 -0.81 11.62 -9.71
N PRO A 215 -1.86 12.39 -9.38
CA PRO A 215 -2.32 12.52 -7.99
C PRO A 215 -2.90 11.20 -7.46
N ALA A 216 -2.99 11.05 -6.14
CA ALA A 216 -3.67 9.92 -5.53
C ALA A 216 -5.17 9.90 -5.86
N ASP A 217 -5.73 8.70 -5.99
CA ASP A 217 -7.18 8.50 -6.16
C ASP A 217 -7.80 8.03 -4.84
N GLU A 218 -8.93 8.60 -4.43
CA GLU A 218 -9.73 8.05 -3.34
C GLU A 218 -10.39 6.75 -3.79
N CYS A 219 -10.48 5.79 -2.88
CA CYS A 219 -10.91 4.43 -3.18
C CYS A 219 -11.97 3.93 -2.19
N GLN A 220 -12.84 3.05 -2.68
CA GLN A 220 -13.77 2.25 -1.87
C GLN A 220 -13.43 0.77 -2.02
N VAL A 221 -13.59 0.00 -0.94
CA VAL A 221 -13.52 -1.47 -1.00
C VAL A 221 -14.74 -1.99 -1.76
N ILE A 222 -14.55 -3.01 -2.61
CA ILE A 222 -15.62 -3.66 -3.39
C ILE A 222 -15.80 -5.13 -3.01
#